data_AF-A0AAU6XAK4-F1
#
_entry.id   AF-A0AAU6XAK4-F1
#
_cell.length_a   1.000
_cell.length_b   1.000
_cell.length_c   1.000
_cell.angle_alpha   90.00
_cell.angle_beta   90.00
_cell.angle_gamma   90.00
#
_symmetry.space_group_name_H-M   'P 1'
#
loop_
_entity.id
_entity.type
_entity.pdbx_description
1 polymer ?
#
loop_
_entity_poly.entity_id
_entity_poly.type
_entity_poly.pdbx_seq_one_letter_code
_entity_poly.pdbx_strand_id
1 'polypeptide(L)'
;MSTFGWVSLTVGAGFLGFDLGAGPDWKEWGSFAAGAVLVLAGVWAVLKGRRHLTPVLTSLQGLPVDERIVVFLRSFKDDTGFSRVAALRWFRLLFTFMLPTPAHLRTEEDQVGRAFAPFGRMVALGSTTDELPRLGADRHYASDGTWWNQLLAALDRSALVVLAAGAGRNLDREVRELVRRNDPTRLVLLVVRDHDQYTRFRAALGSQFPRGLPDFPPKRVRHRLLRGRYVRAAIWFDHDWTPHWEMLDGRFPLAGIARRTQRVLPRALLSVYRRAGTPLRVKPTARRRPWEVKLSVVMIAAFWLAPMLLPLLAVALLHAVSDVIIFLDPDAADTLAGNSDLGAFYTHWLFLVWVAVVAACVYRVWCGGPYAIMITRMQGVFFPVLLLATLIGALPASGLWLLAVLGLLVLALLGLPVAALLLLRRNAREWVDSRL
;
A
#
# COMPACT_ATOMS: atom_id res chain seq x y z
N MET A 1 -5.59 16.39 6.50
CA MET A 1 -5.95 15.10 7.15
C MET A 1 -5.09 13.92 6.71
N SER A 2 -4.84 13.69 5.41
CA SER A 2 -4.04 12.52 4.98
C SER A 2 -2.61 12.50 5.52
N THR A 3 -1.92 13.66 5.53
CA THR A 3 -0.55 13.78 6.07
C THR A 3 -0.49 13.44 7.56
N PHE A 4 -1.40 14.00 8.36
CA PHE A 4 -1.49 13.71 9.80
C PHE A 4 -1.75 12.22 10.04
N GLY A 5 -2.65 11.60 9.27
CA GLY A 5 -2.91 10.16 9.37
C GLY A 5 -1.67 9.29 9.10
N TRP A 6 -0.82 9.67 8.12
CA TRP A 6 0.45 8.98 7.88
C TRP A 6 1.46 9.16 9.02
N VAL A 7 1.50 10.34 9.63
CA VAL A 7 2.36 10.63 10.79
C VAL A 7 1.91 9.78 11.99
N SER A 8 0.64 9.82 12.38
CA SER A 8 0.10 9.03 13.50
C SER A 8 0.34 7.54 13.31
N LEU A 9 0.16 7.05 12.10
CA LEU A 9 0.37 5.65 11.75
C LEU A 9 1.85 5.25 11.83
N THR A 10 2.78 6.15 11.46
CA THR A 10 4.23 5.90 11.57
C THR A 10 4.69 5.92 13.02
N VAL A 11 4.25 6.92 13.78
CA VAL A 11 4.57 7.06 15.21
C VAL A 11 3.99 5.88 16.00
N GLY A 12 2.72 5.55 15.79
CA GLY A 12 2.06 4.44 16.48
C GLY A 12 2.69 3.09 16.18
N ALA A 13 3.07 2.83 14.93
CA ALA A 13 3.80 1.62 14.56
C ALA A 13 5.18 1.53 15.26
N GLY A 14 5.76 2.67 15.61
CA GLY A 14 7.01 2.73 16.35
C GLY A 14 6.90 2.30 17.79
N PHE A 15 5.89 2.81 18.49
CA PHE A 15 5.57 2.40 19.86
C PHE A 15 5.36 0.88 19.95
N LEU A 16 4.71 0.27 18.95
CA LEU A 16 4.48 -1.17 18.91
C LEU A 16 5.75 -2.01 18.70
N GLY A 17 6.79 -1.44 18.11
CA GLY A 17 8.05 -2.15 17.87
C GLY A 17 9.02 -2.13 19.06
N PHE A 18 8.91 -1.13 19.95
CA PHE A 18 9.93 -0.89 20.96
C PHE A 18 9.87 -1.86 22.15
N ASP A 19 8.72 -2.50 22.40
CA ASP A 19 8.42 -3.28 23.61
C ASP A 19 8.79 -4.77 23.56
N LEU A 20 9.51 -5.25 22.54
CA LEU A 20 9.80 -6.70 22.43
C LEU A 20 11.04 -7.16 23.22
N GLY A 21 11.63 -6.32 24.08
CA GLY A 21 12.94 -6.59 24.70
C GLY A 21 13.08 -6.41 26.21
N ALA A 22 12.14 -5.78 26.90
CA ALA A 22 12.18 -5.60 28.35
C ALA A 22 11.07 -6.45 29.01
N GLY A 23 11.29 -6.87 30.26
CA GLY A 23 10.41 -7.82 30.95
C GLY A 23 9.01 -7.22 31.22
N PRO A 24 8.00 -8.06 31.52
CA PRO A 24 6.58 -7.67 31.54
C PRO A 24 6.26 -6.69 32.69
N ASP A 25 6.57 -5.41 32.50
CA ASP A 25 6.20 -4.34 33.40
C ASP A 25 4.93 -3.64 32.86
N TRP A 26 4.03 -3.24 33.76
CA TRP A 26 2.70 -2.70 33.39
C TRP A 26 2.78 -1.41 32.56
N LYS A 27 3.92 -0.70 32.60
CA LYS A 27 4.19 0.50 31.81
C LYS A 27 4.30 0.20 30.30
N GLU A 28 4.70 -1.01 29.92
CA GLU A 28 4.85 -1.45 28.53
C GLU A 28 3.47 -1.58 27.85
N TRP A 29 2.47 -2.12 28.56
CA TRP A 29 1.10 -2.20 28.04
C TRP A 29 0.49 -0.83 27.70
N GLY A 30 0.88 0.22 28.42
CA GLY A 30 0.46 1.59 28.14
C GLY A 30 1.00 2.11 26.79
N SER A 31 2.29 1.91 26.53
CA SER A 31 2.96 2.28 25.28
C SER A 31 2.40 1.50 24.10
N PHE A 32 2.19 0.19 24.27
CA PHE A 32 1.57 -0.65 23.27
C PHE A 32 0.15 -0.19 22.92
N ALA A 33 -0.70 0.05 23.93
CA ALA A 33 -2.07 0.51 23.74
C ALA A 33 -2.12 1.88 23.03
N ALA A 34 -1.27 2.82 23.45
CA ALA A 34 -1.14 4.12 22.80
C ALA A 34 -0.70 3.98 21.33
N GLY A 35 0.28 3.12 21.06
CA GLY A 35 0.73 2.79 19.71
C GLY A 35 -0.38 2.21 18.83
N ALA A 36 -1.15 1.26 19.36
CA ALA A 36 -2.28 0.67 18.66
C ALA A 36 -3.37 1.70 18.34
N VAL A 37 -3.74 2.56 19.31
CA VAL A 37 -4.72 3.64 19.10
C VAL A 37 -4.25 4.61 18.02
N LEU A 38 -2.97 5.03 18.06
CA LEU A 38 -2.39 5.91 17.04
C LEU A 38 -2.41 5.30 15.64
N VAL A 39 -2.12 4.00 15.52
CA VAL A 39 -2.22 3.29 14.23
C VAL A 39 -3.67 3.28 13.72
N LEU A 40 -4.64 2.92 14.58
CA LEU A 40 -6.05 2.89 14.21
C LEU A 40 -6.55 4.27 13.76
N ALA A 41 -6.24 5.32 14.53
CA ALA A 41 -6.58 6.70 14.22
C ALA A 41 -5.90 7.16 12.91
N GLY A 42 -4.63 6.81 12.71
CA GLY A 42 -3.89 7.12 11.50
C GLY A 42 -4.49 6.48 10.24
N VAL A 43 -4.84 5.19 10.31
CA VAL A 43 -5.52 4.52 9.20
C VAL A 43 -6.87 5.14 8.90
N TRP A 44 -7.69 5.39 9.94
CA TRP A 44 -8.98 6.04 9.78
C TRP A 44 -8.85 7.41 9.11
N ALA A 45 -7.91 8.24 9.56
CA ALA A 45 -7.66 9.57 9.01
C ALA A 45 -7.19 9.52 7.54
N VAL A 46 -6.33 8.56 7.18
CA VAL A 46 -5.92 8.36 5.79
C VAL A 46 -7.10 7.94 4.92
N LEU A 47 -7.90 6.96 5.35
CA LEU A 47 -9.03 6.46 4.57
C LEU A 47 -10.12 7.51 4.42
N LYS A 48 -10.51 8.18 5.51
CA LYS A 48 -11.49 9.28 5.50
C LYS A 48 -10.99 10.44 4.65
N GLY A 49 -9.73 10.84 4.80
CA GLY A 49 -9.10 11.88 3.99
C GLY A 49 -9.13 11.55 2.49
N ARG A 50 -8.85 10.29 2.10
CA ARG A 50 -8.97 9.85 0.70
C ARG A 50 -10.40 9.95 0.18
N ARG A 51 -11.41 9.64 1.01
CA ARG A 51 -12.82 9.75 0.60
C ARG A 51 -13.20 11.20 0.31
N HIS A 52 -12.75 12.15 1.13
CA HIS A 52 -12.96 13.58 0.88
C HIS A 52 -12.28 14.10 -0.40
N LEU A 53 -11.20 13.44 -0.83
CA LEU A 53 -10.49 13.79 -2.07
C LEU A 53 -10.98 13.02 -3.30
N THR A 54 -11.92 12.09 -3.13
CA THR A 54 -12.42 11.29 -4.24
C THR A 54 -13.42 12.14 -5.03
N PRO A 55 -13.21 12.38 -6.33
CA PRO A 55 -14.11 13.19 -7.13
C PRO A 55 -15.47 12.49 -7.28
N VAL A 56 -16.53 13.28 -7.24
CA VAL A 56 -17.89 12.82 -7.56
C VAL A 56 -18.20 13.23 -9.00
N LEU A 57 -18.68 12.26 -9.78
CA LEU A 57 -19.10 12.49 -11.15
C LEU A 57 -20.45 13.19 -11.17
N THR A 58 -20.53 14.29 -11.94
CA THR A 58 -21.78 15.02 -12.16
C THR A 58 -22.78 14.18 -12.93
N SER A 59 -22.33 13.35 -13.88
CA SER A 59 -23.14 12.44 -14.67
C SER A 59 -22.27 11.33 -15.28
N LEU A 60 -22.83 10.14 -15.47
CA LEU A 60 -22.18 9.09 -16.28
C LEU A 60 -22.33 9.36 -17.78
N GLN A 61 -23.47 9.94 -18.18
CA GLN A 61 -23.73 10.37 -19.56
C GLN A 61 -22.79 11.50 -20.01
N GLY A 62 -22.47 12.42 -19.10
CA GLY A 62 -21.65 13.60 -19.37
C GLY A 62 -20.14 13.38 -19.40
N LEU A 63 -19.65 12.14 -19.33
CA LEU A 63 -18.21 11.86 -19.42
C LEU A 63 -17.68 12.19 -20.84
N PRO A 64 -16.42 12.67 -21.01
CA PRO A 64 -15.84 12.97 -22.32
C PRO A 64 -15.91 11.78 -23.28
N VAL A 65 -16.27 12.01 -24.55
CA VAL A 65 -16.55 10.95 -25.54
C VAL A 65 -15.31 10.09 -25.83
N ASP A 66 -14.12 10.69 -25.76
CA ASP A 66 -12.81 10.07 -25.95
C ASP A 66 -12.33 9.25 -24.74
N GLU A 67 -12.97 9.41 -23.57
CA GLU A 67 -12.60 8.68 -22.37
C GLU A 67 -13.20 7.26 -22.36
N ARG A 68 -12.32 6.24 -22.39
CA ARG A 68 -12.73 4.85 -22.20
C ARG A 68 -13.11 4.62 -20.74
N ILE A 69 -14.27 4.02 -20.52
CA ILE A 69 -14.79 3.73 -19.17
C ILE A 69 -14.97 2.23 -18.94
N VAL A 70 -14.80 1.82 -17.69
CA VAL A 70 -15.15 0.49 -17.20
C VAL A 70 -16.32 0.63 -16.24
N VAL A 71 -17.48 0.07 -16.59
CA VAL A 71 -18.67 0.17 -15.73
C VAL A 71 -18.62 -0.92 -14.68
N PHE A 72 -18.66 -0.53 -13.41
CA PHE A 72 -18.66 -1.45 -12.29
C PHE A 72 -20.03 -1.54 -11.64
N LEU A 73 -20.70 -2.67 -11.89
CA LEU A 73 -22.03 -3.00 -11.39
C LEU A 73 -21.94 -3.89 -10.16
N ARG A 74 -22.70 -3.57 -9.13
CA ARG A 74 -22.77 -4.34 -7.89
C ARG A 74 -24.02 -3.96 -7.10
N SER A 75 -24.41 -4.85 -6.19
CA SER A 75 -25.38 -4.47 -5.16
C SER A 75 -24.75 -3.45 -4.21
N PHE A 76 -25.51 -2.42 -3.82
CA PHE A 76 -25.07 -1.49 -2.76
C PHE A 76 -24.83 -2.19 -1.41
N LYS A 77 -25.43 -3.37 -1.18
CA LYS A 77 -25.15 -4.19 0.02
C LYS A 77 -23.71 -4.70 0.06
N ASP A 78 -23.08 -4.84 -1.10
CA ASP A 78 -21.71 -5.34 -1.25
C ASP A 78 -20.65 -4.23 -1.07
N ASP A 79 -21.05 -2.95 -1.03
CA ASP A 79 -20.16 -1.80 -0.83
C ASP A 79 -19.32 -1.91 0.45
N THR A 80 -19.91 -2.43 1.53
CA THR A 80 -19.21 -2.62 2.80
C THR A 80 -18.06 -3.62 2.67
N GLY A 81 -18.24 -4.67 1.87
CA GLY A 81 -17.25 -5.68 1.58
C GLY A 81 -16.14 -5.19 0.67
N PHE A 82 -16.50 -4.46 -0.38
CA PHE A 82 -15.56 -3.81 -1.29
C PHE A 82 -14.74 -2.70 -0.63
N SER A 83 -15.31 -2.02 0.37
CA SER A 83 -14.63 -0.99 1.18
C SER A 83 -13.63 -1.58 2.18
N ARG A 84 -13.59 -2.91 2.38
CA ARG A 84 -12.69 -3.53 3.35
C ARG A 84 -11.24 -3.33 2.93
N VAL A 85 -10.43 -2.90 3.89
CA VAL A 85 -8.98 -3.01 3.84
C VAL A 85 -8.64 -4.34 4.49
N ALA A 86 -8.00 -5.27 3.77
CA ALA A 86 -7.88 -6.66 4.25
C ALA A 86 -7.29 -6.76 5.68
N ALA A 87 -8.10 -7.22 6.63
CA ALA A 87 -7.84 -7.19 8.07
C ALA A 87 -6.58 -7.96 8.52
N LEU A 88 -6.29 -9.10 7.89
CA LEU A 88 -5.04 -9.87 8.08
C LEU A 88 -3.77 -9.05 7.77
N ARG A 89 -3.89 -7.93 7.05
CA ARG A 89 -2.77 -7.01 6.80
C ARG A 89 -2.49 -6.11 8.01
N TRP A 90 -3.48 -5.82 8.85
CA TRP A 90 -3.33 -5.00 10.05
C TRP A 90 -2.56 -5.74 11.14
N PHE A 91 -2.87 -7.03 11.33
CA PHE A 91 -2.11 -7.90 12.22
C PHE A 91 -0.63 -7.94 11.81
N ARG A 92 -0.33 -8.01 10.50
CA ARG A 92 1.05 -7.93 10.01
C ARG A 92 1.72 -6.58 10.30
N LEU A 93 0.97 -5.46 10.27
CA LEU A 93 1.52 -4.15 10.64
C LEU A 93 1.89 -4.08 12.12
N LEU A 94 1.11 -4.72 12.99
CA LEU A 94 1.42 -4.83 14.41
C LEU A 94 2.66 -5.69 14.69
N PHE A 95 2.90 -6.75 13.92
CA PHE A 95 3.89 -7.78 14.29
C PHE A 95 5.16 -7.87 13.42
N THR A 96 5.25 -7.21 12.26
CA THR A 96 6.43 -7.38 11.36
C THR A 96 7.40 -6.21 11.31
N PHE A 97 7.29 -5.22 12.21
CA PHE A 97 8.07 -3.96 12.15
C PHE A 97 7.98 -3.24 10.79
N MET A 98 7.10 -3.70 9.90
CA MET A 98 6.98 -3.20 8.55
C MET A 98 5.98 -2.08 8.53
N LEU A 99 6.47 -0.89 8.24
CA LEU A 99 5.65 0.30 8.23
C LEU A 99 4.53 0.19 7.17
N PRO A 100 3.31 0.68 7.49
CA PRO A 100 2.17 0.53 6.60
C PRO A 100 2.36 1.31 5.30
N THR A 101 2.13 0.66 4.16
CA THR A 101 2.26 1.30 2.86
C THR A 101 0.91 1.86 2.39
N PRO A 102 0.85 2.88 1.51
CA PRO A 102 -0.40 3.30 0.86
C PRO A 102 -1.12 2.13 0.21
N ALA A 103 -0.35 1.18 -0.30
CA ALA A 103 -0.90 -0.01 -0.89
C ALA A 103 -1.48 -1.01 0.11
N HIS A 104 -1.11 -0.93 1.40
CA HIS A 104 -1.75 -1.65 2.52
C HIS A 104 -3.13 -1.10 2.84
N LEU A 105 -3.36 0.19 2.61
CA LEU A 105 -4.63 0.88 2.86
C LEU A 105 -5.55 0.96 1.63
N ARG A 106 -5.30 0.13 0.61
CA ARG A 106 -6.18 0.02 -0.56
C ARG A 106 -7.37 -0.86 -0.23
N THR A 107 -8.57 -0.36 -0.50
CA THR A 107 -9.81 -1.14 -0.44
C THR A 107 -9.78 -2.24 -1.50
N GLU A 108 -10.65 -3.24 -1.39
CA GLU A 108 -10.78 -4.26 -2.44
C GLU A 108 -11.28 -3.63 -3.75
N GLU A 109 -12.18 -2.65 -3.69
CA GLU A 109 -12.65 -1.90 -4.86
C GLU A 109 -11.50 -1.13 -5.56
N ASP A 110 -10.65 -0.44 -4.81
CA ASP A 110 -9.47 0.28 -5.34
C ASP A 110 -8.46 -0.68 -5.98
N GLN A 111 -8.35 -1.91 -5.47
CA GLN A 111 -7.53 -2.94 -6.09
C GLN A 111 -8.15 -3.48 -7.39
N VAL A 112 -9.47 -3.64 -7.44
CA VAL A 112 -10.22 -4.02 -8.64
C VAL A 112 -10.09 -2.93 -9.70
N GLY A 113 -10.31 -1.66 -9.35
CA GLY A 113 -10.19 -0.52 -10.26
C GLY A 113 -8.81 -0.42 -10.90
N ARG A 114 -7.74 -0.60 -10.12
CA ARG A 114 -6.38 -0.67 -10.68
C ARG A 114 -6.15 -1.85 -11.61
N ALA A 115 -6.79 -2.99 -11.35
CA ALA A 115 -6.73 -4.14 -12.25
C ALA A 115 -7.57 -3.98 -13.51
N PHE A 116 -8.39 -2.95 -13.64
CA PHE A 116 -9.14 -2.64 -14.86
C PHE A 116 -8.74 -1.30 -15.50
N ALA A 117 -7.86 -0.53 -14.86
CA ALA A 117 -7.33 0.73 -15.40
C ALA A 117 -6.79 0.64 -16.85
N PRO A 118 -6.19 -0.47 -17.33
CA PRO A 118 -5.80 -0.62 -18.73
C PRO A 118 -6.97 -0.56 -19.74
N PHE A 119 -8.19 -0.88 -19.32
CA PHE A 119 -9.39 -0.82 -20.17
C PHE A 119 -10.05 0.56 -20.14
N GLY A 120 -9.90 1.31 -19.04
CA GLY A 120 -10.50 2.62 -18.89
C GLY A 120 -10.65 3.05 -17.43
N ARG A 121 -11.22 4.24 -17.24
CA ARG A 121 -11.60 4.76 -15.92
C ARG A 121 -12.76 3.97 -15.36
N MET A 122 -12.60 3.39 -14.17
CA MET A 122 -13.68 2.62 -13.54
C MET A 122 -14.71 3.56 -12.93
N VAL A 123 -15.97 3.43 -13.37
CA VAL A 123 -17.10 4.24 -12.92
C VAL A 123 -18.22 3.37 -12.39
N ALA A 124 -18.99 3.89 -11.43
CA ALA A 124 -20.12 3.18 -10.85
C ALA A 124 -21.23 4.15 -10.43
N LEU A 125 -22.43 3.62 -10.23
CA LEU A 125 -23.46 4.31 -9.47
C LEU A 125 -23.17 4.19 -7.97
N GLY A 126 -23.33 5.30 -7.25
CA GLY A 126 -23.27 5.37 -5.80
C GLY A 126 -24.65 5.29 -5.15
N SER A 127 -24.69 4.91 -3.88
CA SER A 127 -25.93 4.96 -3.10
C SER A 127 -26.18 6.38 -2.60
N THR A 128 -27.38 6.92 -2.80
CA THR A 128 -27.74 8.27 -2.32
C THR A 128 -27.67 8.42 -0.80
N THR A 129 -27.60 7.32 -0.05
CA THR A 129 -27.41 7.31 1.41
C THR A 129 -25.94 7.38 1.83
N ASP A 130 -24.97 7.35 0.90
CA ASP A 130 -23.56 7.50 1.23
C ASP A 130 -23.26 8.97 1.59
N GLU A 131 -22.78 9.23 2.81
CA GLU A 131 -22.33 10.58 3.22
C GLU A 131 -21.09 11.07 2.45
N LEU A 132 -20.25 10.15 1.99
CA LEU A 132 -19.03 10.44 1.25
C LEU A 132 -18.79 9.36 0.18
N PRO A 133 -18.17 9.71 -0.95
CA PRO A 133 -17.77 8.73 -1.95
C PRO A 133 -16.89 7.64 -1.35
N ARG A 134 -17.13 6.40 -1.79
CA ARG A 134 -16.29 5.26 -1.43
C ARG A 134 -15.03 5.29 -2.30
N LEU A 135 -13.97 4.64 -1.81
CA LEU A 135 -12.71 4.51 -2.53
C LEU A 135 -12.80 3.36 -3.52
N GLY A 136 -12.49 3.60 -4.79
CA GLY A 136 -12.55 2.57 -5.82
C GLY A 136 -12.95 3.14 -7.17
N ALA A 137 -14.15 2.79 -7.64
CA ALA A 137 -14.74 3.40 -8.81
C ALA A 137 -15.13 4.85 -8.52
N ASP A 138 -15.00 5.72 -9.52
CA ASP A 138 -15.56 7.06 -9.44
C ASP A 138 -17.09 6.99 -9.56
N ARG A 139 -17.79 7.75 -8.72
CA ARG A 139 -19.23 7.56 -8.51
C ARG A 139 -20.04 8.72 -9.03
N HIS A 140 -21.13 8.39 -9.70
CA HIS A 140 -22.26 9.30 -9.90
C HIS A 140 -23.40 8.87 -8.97
N TYR A 141 -24.06 9.85 -8.33
CA TYR A 141 -25.21 9.62 -7.47
C TYR A 141 -26.47 10.07 -8.20
N ALA A 142 -27.27 9.11 -8.63
CA ALA A 142 -28.51 9.35 -9.36
C ALA A 142 -29.72 9.02 -8.48
N SER A 143 -30.84 9.71 -8.71
CA SER A 143 -32.12 9.40 -8.08
C SER A 143 -32.77 8.18 -8.71
N ASP A 144 -33.77 7.60 -8.05
CA ASP A 144 -34.53 6.44 -8.54
C ASP A 144 -35.21 6.68 -9.91
N GLY A 145 -35.47 7.94 -10.27
CA GLY A 145 -36.01 8.30 -11.60
C GLY A 145 -34.97 8.41 -12.71
N THR A 146 -33.69 8.63 -12.38
CA THR A 146 -32.64 8.95 -13.36
C THR A 146 -31.55 7.89 -13.47
N TRP A 147 -31.39 7.03 -12.45
CA TRP A 147 -30.30 6.05 -12.39
C TRP A 147 -30.28 5.09 -13.57
N TRP A 148 -31.45 4.64 -14.04
CA TRP A 148 -31.53 3.67 -15.12
C TRP A 148 -31.00 4.25 -16.44
N ASN A 149 -31.35 5.50 -16.74
CA ASN A 149 -30.85 6.18 -17.94
C ASN A 149 -29.35 6.43 -17.87
N GLN A 150 -28.84 6.78 -16.68
CA GLN A 150 -27.39 6.94 -16.45
C GLN A 150 -26.65 5.61 -16.64
N LEU A 151 -27.22 4.50 -16.15
CA LEU A 151 -26.67 3.17 -16.33
C LEU A 151 -26.65 2.77 -17.81
N LEU A 152 -27.76 2.88 -18.54
CA LEU A 152 -27.84 2.50 -19.95
C LEU A 152 -26.79 3.22 -20.79
N ALA A 153 -26.68 4.53 -20.63
CA ALA A 153 -25.69 5.32 -21.36
C ALA A 153 -24.24 4.96 -20.99
N ALA A 154 -23.99 4.62 -19.73
CA ALA A 154 -22.68 4.12 -19.31
C ALA A 154 -22.38 2.76 -19.96
N LEU A 155 -23.36 1.86 -20.03
CA LEU A 155 -23.20 0.55 -20.68
C LEU A 155 -22.90 0.69 -22.17
N ASP A 156 -23.61 1.57 -22.89
CA ASP A 156 -23.39 1.85 -24.32
C ASP A 156 -21.94 2.23 -24.61
N ARG A 157 -21.35 3.03 -23.72
CA ARG A 157 -19.99 3.59 -23.88
C ARG A 157 -18.87 2.76 -23.25
N SER A 158 -19.22 1.74 -22.48
CA SER A 158 -18.24 1.00 -21.65
C SER A 158 -17.27 0.16 -22.49
N ALA A 159 -15.96 0.32 -22.30
CA ALA A 159 -15.01 -0.60 -22.93
C ALA A 159 -15.07 -2.01 -22.29
N LEU A 160 -15.48 -2.09 -21.02
CA LEU A 160 -15.66 -3.32 -20.27
C LEU A 160 -16.73 -3.10 -19.19
N VAL A 161 -17.50 -4.14 -18.89
CA VAL A 161 -18.44 -4.19 -17.77
C VAL A 161 -17.94 -5.20 -16.76
N VAL A 162 -17.81 -4.76 -15.51
CA VAL A 162 -17.43 -5.59 -14.37
C VAL A 162 -18.64 -5.73 -13.46
N LEU A 163 -19.17 -6.93 -13.32
CA LEU A 163 -20.37 -7.21 -12.53
C LEU A 163 -19.99 -8.02 -11.29
N ALA A 164 -20.22 -7.50 -10.08
CA ALA A 164 -20.08 -8.28 -8.87
C ALA A 164 -21.29 -9.22 -8.69
N ALA A 165 -21.03 -10.52 -8.56
CA ALA A 165 -22.03 -11.57 -8.35
C ALA A 165 -22.61 -11.51 -6.92
N GLY A 166 -23.45 -10.50 -6.69
CA GLY A 166 -24.11 -10.21 -5.43
C GLY A 166 -25.59 -10.56 -5.41
N ALA A 167 -26.22 -10.46 -4.23
CA ALA A 167 -27.66 -10.62 -4.11
C ALA A 167 -28.32 -9.23 -4.04
N GLY A 168 -28.86 -8.74 -5.16
CA GLY A 168 -29.51 -7.43 -5.25
C GLY A 168 -30.81 -7.50 -6.03
N ARG A 169 -31.86 -6.83 -5.54
CA ARG A 169 -33.19 -6.81 -6.20
C ARG A 169 -33.13 -6.19 -7.61
N ASN A 170 -32.32 -5.15 -7.78
CA ASN A 170 -32.20 -4.45 -9.07
C ASN A 170 -31.26 -5.17 -10.05
N LEU A 171 -30.46 -6.12 -9.57
CA LEU A 171 -29.43 -6.80 -10.37
C LEU A 171 -30.04 -7.65 -11.47
N ASP A 172 -31.27 -8.16 -11.27
CA ASP A 172 -32.01 -8.92 -12.28
C ASP A 172 -32.21 -8.11 -13.57
N ARG A 173 -32.69 -6.87 -13.44
CA ARG A 173 -32.93 -5.97 -14.57
C ARG A 173 -31.60 -5.59 -15.25
N GLU A 174 -30.57 -5.34 -14.45
CA GLU A 174 -29.22 -5.04 -14.94
C GLU A 174 -28.64 -6.22 -15.74
N VAL A 175 -28.74 -7.45 -15.24
CA VAL A 175 -28.25 -8.66 -15.91
C VAL A 175 -29.03 -8.93 -17.20
N ARG A 176 -30.36 -8.83 -17.19
CA ARG A 176 -31.17 -8.95 -18.42
C ARG A 176 -30.73 -7.96 -19.48
N GLU A 177 -30.47 -6.71 -19.10
CA GLU A 177 -30.00 -5.68 -20.03
C GLU A 177 -28.60 -5.98 -20.58
N LEU A 178 -27.68 -6.48 -19.76
CA LEU A 178 -26.35 -6.91 -20.21
C LEU A 178 -26.42 -8.07 -21.20
N VAL A 179 -27.24 -9.07 -20.91
CA VAL A 179 -27.43 -10.23 -21.80
C VAL A 179 -28.08 -9.80 -23.11
N ARG A 180 -29.10 -8.93 -23.05
CA ARG A 180 -29.81 -8.42 -24.23
C ARG A 180 -28.88 -7.71 -25.22
N ARG A 181 -27.82 -7.06 -24.72
CA ARG A 181 -26.80 -6.38 -25.55
C ARG A 181 -25.88 -7.36 -26.31
N ASN A 182 -25.91 -8.64 -25.95
CA ASN A 182 -25.22 -9.73 -26.64
C ASN A 182 -23.71 -9.50 -26.92
N ASP A 183 -23.00 -8.92 -25.94
CA ASP A 183 -21.54 -8.74 -26.00
C ASP A 183 -20.86 -9.37 -24.78
N PRO A 184 -20.82 -10.71 -24.70
CA PRO A 184 -20.24 -11.43 -23.56
C PRO A 184 -18.75 -11.13 -23.37
N THR A 185 -18.03 -10.76 -24.42
CA THR A 185 -16.57 -10.54 -24.36
C THR A 185 -16.18 -9.31 -23.55
N ARG A 186 -17.10 -8.36 -23.41
CA ARG A 186 -16.95 -7.17 -22.55
C ARG A 186 -17.38 -7.40 -21.11
N LEU A 187 -17.93 -8.57 -20.77
CA LEU A 187 -18.42 -8.85 -19.43
C LEU A 187 -17.42 -9.66 -18.60
N VAL A 188 -17.11 -9.16 -17.41
CA VAL A 188 -16.38 -9.89 -16.37
C VAL A 188 -17.22 -9.95 -15.10
N LEU A 189 -17.56 -11.15 -14.66
CA LEU A 189 -18.25 -11.39 -13.40
C LEU A 189 -17.24 -11.60 -12.26
N LEU A 190 -17.30 -10.78 -11.21
CA LEU A 190 -16.51 -10.96 -10.00
C LEU A 190 -17.31 -11.76 -8.97
N VAL A 191 -16.77 -12.92 -8.58
CA VAL A 191 -17.38 -13.73 -7.52
C VAL A 191 -16.92 -13.18 -6.16
N VAL A 192 -17.88 -12.72 -5.37
CA VAL A 192 -17.64 -12.06 -4.08
C VAL A 192 -18.06 -12.93 -2.89
N ARG A 193 -17.50 -12.63 -1.72
CA ARG A 193 -17.74 -13.28 -0.42
C ARG A 193 -17.40 -14.77 -0.39
N ASP A 194 -18.40 -15.63 -0.57
CA ASP A 194 -18.37 -17.06 -0.30
C ASP A 194 -19.17 -17.85 -1.35
N HIS A 195 -19.02 -19.17 -1.27
CA HIS A 195 -19.70 -20.12 -2.12
C HIS A 195 -21.21 -19.92 -2.14
N ASP A 196 -21.83 -19.68 -0.98
CA ASP A 196 -23.28 -19.68 -0.84
C ASP A 196 -23.90 -18.44 -1.48
N GLN A 197 -23.22 -17.29 -1.41
CA GLN A 197 -23.65 -16.10 -2.14
C GLN A 197 -23.64 -16.34 -3.66
N TYR A 198 -22.56 -16.93 -4.19
CA TYR A 198 -22.49 -17.23 -5.61
C TYR A 198 -23.55 -18.23 -6.05
N THR A 199 -23.78 -19.29 -5.27
CA THR A 199 -24.82 -20.28 -5.56
C THR A 199 -26.21 -19.65 -5.58
N ARG A 200 -26.51 -18.70 -4.69
CA ARG A 200 -27.78 -17.94 -4.73
C ARG A 200 -27.87 -17.03 -5.96
N PHE A 201 -26.80 -16.32 -6.29
CA PHE A 201 -26.75 -15.50 -7.50
C PHE A 201 -26.98 -16.36 -8.75
N ARG A 202 -26.32 -17.52 -8.82
CA ARG A 202 -26.48 -18.48 -9.91
C ARG A 202 -27.89 -19.05 -9.99
N ALA A 203 -28.49 -19.43 -8.86
CA ALA A 203 -29.84 -19.95 -8.84
C ALA A 203 -30.87 -18.90 -9.30
N ALA A 204 -30.67 -17.63 -8.93
CA ALA A 204 -31.58 -16.55 -9.28
C ALA A 204 -31.44 -16.08 -10.74
N LEU A 205 -30.20 -15.95 -11.24
CA LEU A 205 -29.90 -15.25 -12.49
C LEU A 205 -29.17 -16.11 -13.52
N GLY A 206 -28.75 -17.32 -13.17
CA GLY A 206 -27.95 -18.19 -14.03
C GLY A 206 -28.65 -18.57 -15.33
N SER A 207 -29.98 -18.75 -15.31
CA SER A 207 -30.77 -19.05 -16.50
C SER A 207 -30.86 -17.90 -17.51
N GLN A 208 -30.49 -16.68 -17.10
CA GLN A 208 -30.47 -15.53 -18.01
C GLN A 208 -29.24 -15.56 -18.91
N PHE A 209 -28.17 -16.24 -18.51
CA PHE A 209 -26.98 -16.40 -19.34
C PHE A 209 -27.22 -17.52 -20.37
N PRO A 210 -27.00 -17.30 -21.68
CA PRO A 210 -27.31 -18.30 -22.72
C PRO A 210 -26.66 -19.68 -22.53
N ARG A 211 -25.44 -19.73 -21.96
CA ARG A 211 -24.74 -20.98 -21.61
C ARG A 211 -24.76 -21.27 -20.11
N GLY A 212 -25.60 -20.57 -19.37
CA GLY A 212 -25.62 -20.60 -17.92
C GLY A 212 -24.36 -20.01 -17.28
N LEU A 213 -24.20 -20.29 -16.00
CA LEU A 213 -23.05 -19.93 -15.20
C LEU A 213 -22.43 -21.22 -14.62
N PRO A 214 -21.10 -21.29 -14.49
CA PRO A 214 -20.41 -22.50 -14.09
C PRO A 214 -20.68 -22.87 -12.62
N ASP A 215 -20.43 -24.13 -12.28
CA ASP A 215 -20.42 -24.57 -10.90
C ASP A 215 -19.29 -23.94 -10.09
N PHE A 216 -19.56 -23.62 -8.81
CA PHE A 216 -18.49 -23.15 -7.93
C PHE A 216 -17.51 -24.32 -7.70
N PRO A 217 -16.22 -24.16 -7.97
CA PRO A 217 -15.26 -25.26 -7.86
C PRO A 217 -15.20 -25.82 -6.42
N PRO A 218 -15.01 -27.13 -6.23
CA PRO A 218 -14.98 -27.74 -4.90
C PRO A 218 -13.95 -27.07 -3.99
N LYS A 219 -14.32 -26.88 -2.72
CA LYS A 219 -13.52 -26.18 -1.71
C LYS A 219 -12.19 -26.90 -1.51
N ARG A 220 -11.08 -26.35 -2.02
CA ARG A 220 -9.74 -26.85 -1.68
C ARG A 220 -9.39 -26.39 -0.26
N VAL A 221 -8.62 -27.19 0.48
CA VAL A 221 -8.18 -26.87 1.87
C VAL A 221 -7.58 -25.46 1.97
N ARG A 222 -6.85 -25.02 0.93
CA ARG A 222 -6.27 -23.67 0.82
C ARG A 222 -7.31 -22.54 0.91
N HIS A 223 -8.55 -22.76 0.50
CA HIS A 223 -9.61 -21.74 0.50
C HIS A 223 -10.09 -21.43 1.92
N ARG A 224 -9.98 -22.40 2.85
CA ARG A 224 -10.36 -22.22 4.26
C ARG A 224 -9.40 -21.27 4.99
N LEU A 225 -8.12 -21.26 4.60
CA LEU A 225 -7.08 -20.39 5.16
C LEU A 225 -7.09 -18.97 4.56
N LEU A 226 -7.64 -18.79 3.36
CA LEU A 226 -7.63 -17.51 2.64
C LEU A 226 -8.89 -16.66 2.86
N ARG A 227 -9.65 -16.86 3.96
CA ARG A 227 -10.92 -16.16 4.25
C ARG A 227 -10.87 -14.63 4.23
N GLY A 228 -9.70 -14.00 4.20
CA GLY A 228 -9.55 -12.54 4.27
C GLY A 228 -9.92 -11.71 3.03
N ARG A 229 -10.11 -12.30 1.84
CA ARG A 229 -10.44 -11.53 0.61
C ARG A 229 -11.93 -11.43 0.36
N TYR A 230 -12.37 -10.29 -0.14
CA TYR A 230 -13.75 -10.11 -0.55
C TYR A 230 -14.01 -10.64 -1.96
N VAL A 231 -13.12 -10.35 -2.92
CA VAL A 231 -13.18 -10.91 -4.30
C VAL A 231 -12.44 -12.24 -4.35
N ARG A 232 -13.13 -13.29 -4.79
CA ARG A 232 -12.67 -14.70 -4.73
C ARG A 232 -12.27 -15.26 -6.08
N ALA A 233 -13.06 -14.98 -7.11
CA ALA A 233 -12.85 -15.47 -8.46
C ALA A 233 -13.28 -14.41 -9.47
N ALA A 234 -12.89 -14.61 -10.71
CA ALA A 234 -13.44 -13.89 -11.84
C ALA A 234 -13.94 -14.91 -12.88
N ILE A 235 -15.06 -14.59 -13.51
CA ILE A 235 -15.61 -15.33 -14.64
C ILE A 235 -15.62 -14.38 -15.83
N TRP A 236 -15.17 -14.85 -16.98
CA TRP A 236 -15.27 -14.12 -18.24
C TRP A 236 -15.86 -15.04 -19.31
N PHE A 237 -16.34 -14.47 -20.40
CA PHE A 237 -17.09 -15.22 -21.41
C PHE A 237 -16.43 -15.14 -22.78
N ASP A 238 -16.57 -16.19 -23.58
CA ASP A 238 -16.33 -16.16 -25.03
C ASP A 238 -17.49 -15.54 -25.80
N HIS A 239 -17.31 -15.34 -27.11
CA HIS A 239 -18.32 -14.77 -28.00
C HIS A 239 -19.65 -15.54 -27.98
N ASP A 240 -19.63 -16.84 -27.68
CA ASP A 240 -20.80 -17.71 -27.63
C ASP A 240 -21.37 -17.89 -26.20
N TRP A 241 -21.00 -17.00 -25.29
CA TRP A 241 -21.33 -17.04 -23.86
C TRP A 241 -20.71 -18.20 -23.07
N THR A 242 -19.75 -18.96 -23.62
CA THR A 242 -19.05 -20.00 -22.83
C THR A 242 -18.31 -19.37 -21.65
N PRO A 243 -18.63 -19.74 -20.39
CA PRO A 243 -18.01 -19.15 -19.22
C PRO A 243 -16.67 -19.79 -18.87
N HIS A 244 -15.71 -18.96 -18.49
CA HIS A 244 -14.38 -19.36 -18.01
C HIS A 244 -14.17 -18.89 -16.59
N TRP A 245 -13.95 -19.81 -15.67
CA TRP A 245 -13.75 -19.53 -14.25
C TRP A 245 -12.27 -19.47 -13.89
N GLU A 246 -11.86 -18.44 -13.15
CA GLU A 246 -10.51 -18.36 -12.59
C GLU A 246 -10.52 -17.92 -11.12
N MET A 247 -9.98 -18.77 -10.25
CA MET A 247 -9.84 -18.48 -8.81
C MET A 247 -8.72 -17.47 -8.58
N LEU A 248 -8.96 -16.48 -7.71
CA LEU A 248 -7.95 -15.48 -7.32
C LEU A 248 -7.09 -15.92 -6.12
N ASP A 249 -7.17 -17.20 -5.76
CA ASP A 249 -6.41 -17.80 -4.68
C ASP A 249 -4.95 -17.95 -5.12
N GLY A 250 -4.09 -17.04 -4.66
CA GLY A 250 -2.67 -17.05 -5.05
C GLY A 250 -1.99 -18.38 -4.74
N ARG A 251 -1.04 -18.80 -5.59
CA ARG A 251 -0.29 -20.08 -5.48
C ARG A 251 0.38 -20.35 -4.11
N PHE A 252 0.63 -19.33 -3.28
CA PHE A 252 1.36 -19.45 -2.01
C PHE A 252 0.68 -18.66 -0.86
N PRO A 253 -0.21 -19.29 -0.07
CA PRO A 253 -0.81 -18.65 1.10
C PRO A 253 0.19 -18.53 2.27
N LEU A 254 1.13 -19.47 2.40
CA LEU A 254 1.97 -19.64 3.59
C LEU A 254 3.04 -18.55 3.77
N ALA A 255 3.55 -17.95 2.69
CA ALA A 255 4.56 -16.88 2.81
C ALA A 255 3.98 -15.52 3.25
N GLY A 256 2.68 -15.43 3.57
CA GLY A 256 2.03 -14.19 4.03
C GLY A 256 2.03 -13.05 3.00
N ILE A 257 2.52 -13.28 1.78
CA ILE A 257 2.44 -12.34 0.65
C ILE A 257 1.12 -12.61 -0.05
N ALA A 258 0.00 -12.29 0.63
CA ALA A 258 -1.29 -12.26 -0.04
C ALA A 258 -1.17 -11.34 -1.25
N ARG A 259 -1.06 -11.93 -2.45
CA ARG A 259 -0.92 -11.17 -3.70
C ARG A 259 -2.18 -10.31 -3.84
N ARG A 260 -2.02 -9.00 -3.81
CA ARG A 260 -3.09 -8.00 -3.94
C ARG A 260 -4.01 -8.35 -5.12
N THR A 261 -5.32 -8.15 -4.98
CA THR A 261 -6.31 -8.37 -6.04
C THR A 261 -5.87 -7.70 -7.34
N GLN A 262 -5.28 -6.50 -7.24
CA GLN A 262 -4.70 -5.74 -8.36
C GLN A 262 -3.63 -6.50 -9.18
N ARG A 263 -2.96 -7.51 -8.61
CA ARG A 263 -1.88 -8.30 -9.25
C ARG A 263 -2.35 -9.68 -9.70
N VAL A 264 -3.39 -10.22 -9.07
CA VAL A 264 -3.90 -11.55 -9.40
C VAL A 264 -4.92 -11.43 -10.53
N LEU A 265 -5.79 -10.43 -10.46
CA LEU A 265 -6.87 -10.24 -11.41
C LEU A 265 -6.37 -10.05 -12.86
N PRO A 266 -5.33 -9.24 -13.17
CA PRO A 266 -4.83 -9.14 -14.55
C PRO A 266 -4.22 -10.45 -15.08
N ARG A 267 -3.69 -11.31 -14.19
CA ARG A 267 -3.19 -12.64 -14.61
C ARG A 267 -4.34 -13.59 -14.87
N ALA A 268 -5.35 -13.57 -14.01
CA ALA A 268 -6.54 -14.38 -14.13
C ALA A 268 -7.34 -14.04 -15.41
N LEU A 269 -7.30 -12.77 -15.81
CA LEU A 269 -8.00 -12.23 -16.96
C LEU A 269 -7.09 -12.06 -18.19
N LEU A 270 -5.96 -12.78 -18.26
CA LEU A 270 -4.98 -12.65 -19.36
C LEU A 270 -5.64 -12.76 -20.75
N SER A 271 -6.62 -13.65 -20.92
CA SER A 271 -7.39 -13.78 -22.16
C SER A 271 -8.21 -12.53 -22.48
N VAL A 272 -8.91 -11.95 -21.49
CA VAL A 272 -9.69 -10.72 -21.66
C VAL A 272 -8.79 -9.55 -22.06
N TYR A 273 -7.63 -9.43 -21.42
CA TYR A 273 -6.61 -8.43 -21.75
C TYR A 273 -6.09 -8.57 -23.19
N ARG A 274 -5.76 -9.79 -23.61
CA ARG A 274 -5.27 -10.07 -24.97
C ARG A 274 -6.33 -9.75 -26.02
N ARG A 275 -7.58 -10.17 -25.81
CA ARG A 275 -8.71 -9.89 -26.72
C ARG A 275 -8.96 -8.39 -26.89
N ALA A 276 -8.87 -7.63 -25.80
CA ALA A 276 -9.05 -6.18 -25.85
C ALA A 276 -7.83 -5.41 -26.39
N GLY A 277 -6.72 -6.10 -26.71
CA GLY A 277 -5.47 -5.45 -27.10
C GLY A 277 -4.88 -4.54 -26.00
N THR A 278 -5.25 -4.77 -24.74
CA THR A 278 -4.80 -3.94 -23.62
C THR A 278 -3.57 -4.55 -22.95
N PRO A 279 -2.56 -3.73 -22.59
CA PRO A 279 -1.39 -4.26 -21.90
C PRO A 279 -1.79 -4.68 -20.47
N LEU A 280 -1.27 -5.82 -19.99
CA LEU A 280 -1.48 -6.28 -18.60
C LEU A 280 -1.08 -5.26 -17.54
N ARG A 281 -0.19 -4.34 -17.92
CA ARG A 281 0.27 -3.26 -17.08
C ARG A 281 0.32 -2.00 -17.91
N VAL A 282 -0.44 -0.99 -17.50
CA VAL A 282 -0.21 0.36 -18.02
C VAL A 282 1.22 0.73 -17.66
N LYS A 283 2.08 0.85 -18.68
CA LYS A 283 3.40 1.44 -18.46
C LYS A 283 3.14 2.90 -18.11
N PRO A 284 3.63 3.39 -16.97
CA PRO A 284 3.45 4.79 -16.63
C PRO A 284 4.00 5.66 -17.76
N THR A 285 3.17 6.59 -18.24
CA THR A 285 3.44 7.46 -19.39
C THR A 285 4.60 8.43 -19.11
N ALA A 286 4.86 8.74 -17.84
CA ALA A 286 6.05 9.47 -17.41
C ALA A 286 7.32 8.60 -17.61
N ARG A 287 7.86 8.62 -18.83
CA ARG A 287 9.11 7.92 -19.20
C ARG A 287 10.30 8.43 -18.38
N ARG A 288 10.36 9.74 -18.11
CA ARG A 288 11.49 10.34 -17.41
C ARG A 288 11.20 10.42 -15.91
N ARG A 289 12.07 9.81 -15.10
CA ARG A 289 12.04 9.95 -13.64
C ARG A 289 12.24 11.44 -13.29
N PRO A 290 11.34 12.06 -12.51
CA PRO A 290 11.51 13.44 -12.08
C PRO A 290 12.83 13.61 -11.33
N TRP A 291 13.51 14.73 -11.54
CA TRP A 291 14.79 15.01 -10.87
C TRP A 291 14.60 15.10 -9.35
N GLU A 292 13.41 15.52 -8.90
CA GLU A 292 13.01 15.56 -7.49
C GLU A 292 13.15 14.19 -6.85
N VAL A 293 12.78 13.12 -7.57
CA VAL A 293 12.92 11.75 -7.07
C VAL A 293 14.40 11.40 -6.92
N LYS A 294 15.24 11.74 -7.91
CA LYS A 294 16.69 11.47 -7.87
C LYS A 294 17.36 12.21 -6.70
N LEU A 295 17.09 13.51 -6.55
CA LEU A 295 17.62 14.31 -5.46
C LEU A 295 17.16 13.77 -4.11
N SER A 296 15.89 13.38 -3.99
CA SER A 296 15.38 12.77 -2.76
C SER A 296 16.08 11.44 -2.44
N VAL A 297 16.43 10.61 -3.44
CA VAL A 297 17.23 9.39 -3.19
C VAL A 297 18.58 9.75 -2.58
N VAL A 298 19.29 10.72 -3.18
CA VAL A 298 20.62 11.14 -2.73
C VAL A 298 20.56 11.76 -1.35
N MET A 299 19.62 12.67 -1.11
CA MET A 299 19.43 13.30 0.19
C MET A 299 19.14 12.27 1.27
N ILE A 300 18.26 11.30 0.99
CA ILE A 300 17.94 10.29 1.99
C ILE A 300 19.13 9.34 2.18
N ALA A 301 19.86 8.96 1.13
CA ALA A 301 21.10 8.19 1.27
C ALA A 301 22.14 8.90 2.14
N ALA A 302 22.40 10.18 1.89
CA ALA A 302 23.30 11.00 2.68
C ALA A 302 22.84 11.08 4.14
N PHE A 303 21.54 11.23 4.35
CA PHE A 303 20.92 11.23 5.67
C PHE A 303 21.12 9.92 6.44
N TRP A 304 21.13 8.77 5.77
CA TRP A 304 21.43 7.47 6.39
C TRP A 304 22.89 7.28 6.74
N LEU A 305 23.78 7.86 5.94
CA LEU A 305 25.22 7.71 6.11
C LEU A 305 25.78 8.73 7.11
N ALA A 306 25.17 9.90 7.27
CA ALA A 306 25.67 10.96 8.15
C ALA A 306 25.72 10.57 9.65
N PRO A 307 24.72 9.89 10.24
CA PRO A 307 24.81 9.43 11.62
C PRO A 307 25.86 8.33 11.83
N MET A 308 26.37 7.71 10.76
CA MET A 308 27.49 6.76 10.83
C MET A 308 28.85 7.46 10.82
N LEU A 309 28.94 8.67 10.26
CA LEU A 309 30.15 9.48 10.35
C LEU A 309 30.43 9.92 11.80
N LEU A 310 29.39 10.08 12.62
CA LEU A 310 29.53 10.47 14.03
C LEU A 310 30.31 9.45 14.90
N PRO A 311 29.95 8.16 14.96
CA PRO A 311 30.72 7.18 15.72
C PRO A 311 32.12 6.96 15.13
N LEU A 312 32.29 7.03 13.81
CA LEU A 312 33.63 6.98 13.18
C LEU A 312 34.49 8.18 13.60
N LEU A 313 33.93 9.39 13.58
CA LEU A 313 34.59 10.60 14.07
C LEU A 313 34.86 10.52 15.57
N ALA A 314 33.94 9.96 16.37
CA ALA A 314 34.11 9.80 17.80
C ALA A 314 35.23 8.80 18.12
N VAL A 315 35.30 7.67 17.43
CA VAL A 315 36.40 6.69 17.56
C VAL A 315 37.72 7.30 17.11
N ALA A 316 37.74 8.02 15.98
CA ALA A 316 38.94 8.73 15.52
C ALA A 316 39.42 9.79 16.51
N LEU A 317 38.48 10.54 17.12
CA LEU A 317 38.79 11.52 18.17
C LEU A 317 39.30 10.84 19.45
N LEU A 318 38.69 9.72 19.85
CA LEU A 318 39.13 8.97 21.02
C LEU A 318 40.55 8.45 20.84
N HIS A 319 40.88 7.93 19.65
CA HIS A 319 42.24 7.54 19.29
C HIS A 319 43.20 8.74 19.34
N ALA A 320 42.84 9.86 18.72
CA ALA A 320 43.69 11.06 18.75
C ALA A 320 43.92 11.58 20.19
N VAL A 321 42.91 11.53 21.06
CA VAL A 321 43.05 11.90 22.48
C VAL A 321 43.93 10.89 23.22
N SER A 322 43.75 9.59 22.97
CA SER A 322 44.58 8.54 23.56
C SER A 322 46.05 8.72 23.18
N ASP A 323 46.34 9.03 21.91
CA ASP A 323 47.70 9.27 21.42
C ASP A 323 48.34 10.49 22.11
N VAL A 324 47.58 11.56 22.33
CA VAL A 324 48.04 12.75 23.06
C VAL A 324 48.29 12.43 24.53
N ILE A 325 47.43 11.64 25.18
CA ILE A 325 47.62 11.23 26.58
C ILE A 325 48.88 10.38 26.72
N ILE A 326 49.08 9.38 25.85
CA ILE A 326 50.27 8.53 25.84
C ILE A 326 51.54 9.35 25.57
N PHE A 327 51.45 10.37 24.71
CA PHE A 327 52.56 11.29 24.46
C PHE A 327 52.93 12.13 25.69
N LEU A 328 51.94 12.52 26.50
CA LEU A 328 52.15 13.32 27.72
C LEU A 328 52.54 12.45 28.93
N ASP A 329 52.07 11.22 28.99
CA ASP A 329 52.31 10.25 30.08
C ASP A 329 52.50 8.83 29.51
N PRO A 330 53.76 8.41 29.25
CA PRO A 330 54.06 7.12 28.65
C PRO A 330 53.61 5.92 29.48
N ASP A 331 53.56 6.07 30.82
CA ASP A 331 53.20 4.98 31.73
C ASP A 331 51.69 4.67 31.70
N ALA A 332 50.86 5.57 31.15
CA ALA A 332 49.42 5.36 30.97
C ALA A 332 49.07 4.39 29.81
N ALA A 333 50.06 3.98 29.01
CA ALA A 333 49.84 3.14 27.82
C ALA A 333 49.34 1.72 28.17
N ASP A 334 49.86 1.12 29.25
CA ASP A 334 49.54 -0.26 29.64
C ASP A 334 48.08 -0.41 30.12
N THR A 335 47.51 0.65 30.71
CA THR A 335 46.11 0.68 31.17
C THR A 335 45.11 0.84 30.03
N LEU A 336 45.50 1.45 28.92
CA LEU A 336 44.62 1.72 27.77
C LEU A 336 44.67 0.62 26.70
N ALA A 337 45.79 -0.11 26.58
CA ALA A 337 46.00 -1.12 25.55
C ALA A 337 45.02 -2.31 25.63
N GLY A 338 44.59 -2.71 26.83
CA GLY A 338 43.82 -3.95 27.07
C GLY A 338 42.38 -3.98 26.52
N ASN A 339 41.81 -2.85 26.07
CA ASN A 339 40.41 -2.76 25.63
C ASN A 339 40.20 -2.34 24.17
N SER A 340 41.29 -2.11 23.41
CA SER A 340 41.22 -1.46 22.10
C SER A 340 40.80 -2.38 20.94
N ASP A 341 41.28 -3.62 20.91
CA ASP A 341 41.10 -4.52 19.74
C ASP A 341 39.67 -5.08 19.58
N LEU A 342 39.00 -5.42 20.68
CA LEU A 342 37.62 -5.94 20.64
C LEU A 342 36.61 -4.85 20.27
N GLY A 343 36.79 -3.62 20.77
CA GLY A 343 35.93 -2.48 20.45
C GLY A 343 36.00 -2.09 18.97
N ALA A 344 37.22 -2.10 18.39
CA ALA A 344 37.44 -1.83 16.98
C ALA A 344 36.79 -2.90 16.09
N PHE A 345 36.96 -4.19 16.40
CA PHE A 345 36.36 -5.26 15.59
C PHE A 345 34.83 -5.18 15.56
N TYR A 346 34.18 -4.99 16.72
CA TYR A 346 32.72 -4.91 16.81
C TYR A 346 32.10 -3.71 16.08
N THR A 347 32.77 -2.56 16.10
CA THR A 347 32.31 -1.36 15.38
C THR A 347 32.44 -1.50 13.87
N HIS A 348 33.50 -2.13 13.37
CA HIS A 348 33.76 -2.25 11.93
C HIS A 348 32.81 -3.24 11.23
N TRP A 349 32.48 -4.39 11.83
CA TRP A 349 31.59 -5.36 11.17
C TRP A 349 30.13 -4.89 11.14
N LEU A 350 29.63 -4.29 12.23
CA LEU A 350 28.30 -3.69 12.27
C LEU A 350 28.16 -2.57 11.23
N PHE A 351 29.23 -1.78 11.07
CA PHE A 351 29.30 -0.75 10.03
C PHE A 351 29.23 -1.34 8.62
N LEU A 352 30.00 -2.40 8.32
CA LEU A 352 29.97 -3.02 6.99
C LEU A 352 28.61 -3.66 6.66
N VAL A 353 28.00 -4.37 7.60
CA VAL A 353 26.65 -4.93 7.45
C VAL A 353 25.64 -3.81 7.20
N TRP A 354 25.78 -2.70 7.92
CA TRP A 354 24.92 -1.54 7.75
C TRP A 354 25.11 -0.84 6.40
N VAL A 355 26.35 -0.59 5.97
CA VAL A 355 26.66 -0.03 4.65
C VAL A 355 26.09 -0.91 3.55
N ALA A 356 26.17 -2.25 3.68
CA ALA A 356 25.56 -3.17 2.73
C ALA A 356 24.02 -3.05 2.71
N VAL A 357 23.37 -2.93 3.87
CA VAL A 357 21.92 -2.70 3.98
C VAL A 357 21.53 -1.36 3.37
N VAL A 358 22.26 -0.28 3.67
CA VAL A 358 22.02 1.05 3.12
C VAL A 358 22.24 1.04 1.61
N ALA A 359 23.32 0.44 1.10
CA ALA A 359 23.60 0.32 -0.32
C ALA A 359 22.50 -0.49 -1.04
N ALA A 360 22.03 -1.59 -0.46
CA ALA A 360 20.90 -2.36 -1.00
C ALA A 360 19.59 -1.57 -0.98
N CYS A 361 19.35 -0.78 0.07
CA CYS A 361 18.21 0.13 0.17
C CYS A 361 18.31 1.24 -0.89
N VAL A 362 19.43 1.95 -0.98
CA VAL A 362 19.71 3.00 -1.96
C VAL A 362 19.61 2.45 -3.37
N TYR A 363 20.15 1.27 -3.65
CA TYR A 363 20.01 0.60 -4.94
C TYR A 363 18.54 0.29 -5.24
N ARG A 364 17.76 -0.23 -4.27
CA ARG A 364 16.31 -0.44 -4.46
C ARG A 364 15.55 0.87 -4.69
N VAL A 365 15.91 1.95 -4.01
CA VAL A 365 15.36 3.30 -4.22
C VAL A 365 15.75 3.81 -5.59
N TRP A 366 16.98 3.57 -6.01
CA TRP A 366 17.53 3.92 -7.31
C TRP A 366 16.84 3.17 -8.44
N CYS A 367 16.59 1.86 -8.30
CA CYS A 367 15.82 1.05 -9.23
C CYS A 367 14.34 1.46 -9.32
N GLY A 368 13.90 2.46 -8.54
CA GLY A 368 12.62 3.14 -8.75
C GLY A 368 11.42 2.32 -8.32
N GLY A 369 11.62 1.39 -7.39
CA GLY A 369 10.50 0.75 -6.70
C GLY A 369 9.78 1.80 -5.86
N PRO A 370 8.49 2.08 -6.06
CA PRO A 370 7.76 3.03 -5.22
C PRO A 370 7.70 2.60 -3.74
N TYR A 371 7.91 1.30 -3.49
CA TYR A 371 8.14 0.73 -2.16
C TYR A 371 9.40 1.31 -1.49
N ALA A 372 10.45 1.55 -2.26
CA ALA A 372 11.72 2.01 -1.76
C ALA A 372 11.68 3.49 -1.37
N ILE A 373 11.06 4.37 -2.16
CA ILE A 373 10.85 5.80 -1.85
C ILE A 373 10.04 5.99 -0.57
N MET A 374 9.04 5.14 -0.38
CA MET A 374 8.20 5.18 0.80
C MET A 374 8.92 4.60 2.02
N ILE A 375 9.71 3.53 1.86
CA ILE A 375 10.62 3.03 2.91
C ILE A 375 11.63 4.12 3.31
N THR A 376 12.18 4.87 2.35
CA THR A 376 13.14 5.94 2.67
C THR A 376 12.49 7.09 3.44
N ARG A 377 11.24 7.46 3.13
CA ARG A 377 10.46 8.42 3.94
C ARG A 377 10.24 7.94 5.38
N MET A 378 9.92 6.65 5.51
CA MET A 378 9.52 6.03 6.76
C MET A 378 10.69 5.78 7.69
N GLN A 379 11.70 5.09 7.18
CA GLN A 379 12.91 4.81 7.91
C GLN A 379 13.69 6.12 8.20
N GLY A 380 13.62 7.11 7.28
CA GLY A 380 14.28 8.41 7.46
C GLY A 380 13.78 9.16 8.69
N VAL A 381 12.48 9.07 9.03
CA VAL A 381 11.98 9.65 10.29
C VAL A 381 12.28 8.75 11.48
N PHE A 382 12.20 7.45 11.30
CA PHE A 382 12.21 6.49 12.40
C PHE A 382 13.59 6.28 13.03
N PHE A 383 14.60 6.12 12.18
CA PHE A 383 15.93 5.73 12.61
C PHE A 383 16.73 6.80 13.34
N PRO A 384 16.66 8.10 12.97
CA PRO A 384 17.29 9.16 13.75
C PRO A 384 16.65 9.31 15.12
N VAL A 385 15.33 9.15 15.21
CA VAL A 385 14.63 9.18 16.51
C VAL A 385 15.08 7.99 17.36
N LEU A 386 15.20 6.80 16.75
CA LEU A 386 15.71 5.60 17.43
C LEU A 386 17.18 5.75 17.86
N LEU A 387 18.03 6.23 16.96
CA LEU A 387 19.46 6.47 17.21
C LEU A 387 19.64 7.54 18.29
N LEU A 388 18.88 8.63 18.22
CA LEU A 388 18.88 9.68 19.22
C LEU A 388 18.42 9.11 20.57
N ALA A 389 17.29 8.40 20.64
CA ALA A 389 16.81 7.82 21.90
C ALA A 389 17.80 6.82 22.53
N THR A 390 18.45 6.00 21.71
CA THR A 390 19.46 5.04 22.19
C THR A 390 20.76 5.72 22.63
N LEU A 391 21.22 6.75 21.90
CA LEU A 391 22.37 7.57 22.31
C LEU A 391 22.09 8.35 23.60
N ILE A 392 20.87 8.89 23.76
CA ILE A 392 20.42 9.59 24.98
C ILE A 392 20.46 8.67 26.19
N GLY A 393 20.07 7.40 26.04
CA GLY A 393 20.05 6.43 27.13
C GLY A 393 21.41 5.86 27.52
N ALA A 394 22.43 5.97 26.66
CA ALA A 394 23.71 5.29 26.84
C ALA A 394 24.88 6.21 27.28
N LEU A 395 24.70 7.54 27.31
CA LEU A 395 25.83 8.48 27.48
C LEU A 395 25.83 9.23 28.83
N PRO A 396 27.00 9.37 29.49
CA PRO A 396 27.15 10.16 30.72
C PRO A 396 27.03 11.67 30.48
N ALA A 397 26.74 12.43 31.55
CA ALA A 397 26.15 13.77 31.51
C ALA A 397 27.01 14.95 30.99
N SER A 398 28.22 14.75 30.43
CA SER A 398 29.14 15.86 30.14
C SER A 398 29.28 16.22 28.64
N GLY A 399 28.92 17.48 28.31
CA GLY A 399 29.54 18.35 27.29
C GLY A 399 29.35 18.04 25.79
N LEU A 400 29.66 16.83 25.33
CA LEU A 400 29.58 16.44 23.91
C LEU A 400 28.14 16.34 23.38
N TRP A 401 27.19 16.36 24.30
CA TRP A 401 25.76 16.23 24.08
C TRP A 401 25.17 17.32 23.21
N LEU A 402 25.60 18.58 23.40
CA LEU A 402 24.99 19.71 22.71
C LEU A 402 25.29 19.67 21.21
N LEU A 403 26.52 19.33 20.83
CA LEU A 403 26.95 19.25 19.42
C LEU A 403 26.36 18.03 18.69
N ALA A 404 26.31 16.86 19.35
CA ALA A 404 25.69 15.67 18.77
C ALA A 404 24.18 15.85 18.60
N VAL A 405 23.50 16.42 19.61
CA VAL A 405 22.07 16.72 19.54
C VAL A 405 21.79 17.81 18.53
N LEU A 406 22.56 18.90 18.48
CA LEU A 406 22.37 19.97 17.51
C LEU A 406 22.64 19.48 16.08
N GLY A 407 23.66 18.65 15.88
CA GLY A 407 23.96 18.00 14.59
C GLY A 407 22.84 17.08 14.13
N LEU A 408 22.32 16.22 15.01
CA LEU A 408 21.15 15.38 14.74
C LEU A 408 19.88 16.22 14.53
N LEU A 409 19.68 17.29 15.29
CA LEU A 409 18.55 18.21 15.13
C LEU A 409 18.61 18.87 13.76
N VAL A 410 19.77 19.41 13.35
CA VAL A 410 19.98 20.07 12.06
C VAL A 410 19.77 19.08 10.93
N LEU A 411 20.33 17.87 11.03
CA LEU A 411 20.14 16.83 10.01
C LEU A 411 18.67 16.41 9.89
N ALA A 412 17.99 16.22 11.03
CA ALA A 412 16.59 15.80 11.09
C ALA A 412 15.60 16.91 10.72
N LEU A 413 15.87 18.16 11.09
CA LEU A 413 15.00 19.31 10.84
C LEU A 413 15.19 19.91 9.45
N LEU A 414 16.36 19.78 8.81
CA LEU A 414 16.59 20.36 7.48
C LEU A 414 16.58 19.31 6.35
N GLY A 415 17.19 18.14 6.54
CA GLY A 415 17.30 17.14 5.47
C GLY A 415 15.97 16.47 5.12
N LEU A 416 15.20 16.08 6.14
CA LEU A 416 13.95 15.34 5.97
C LEU A 416 12.79 16.18 5.43
N PRO A 417 12.51 17.40 5.93
CA PRO A 417 11.41 18.20 5.43
C PRO A 417 11.61 18.57 3.96
N VAL A 418 12.84 18.85 3.54
CA VAL A 418 13.17 19.16 2.15
C VAL A 418 12.95 17.93 1.25
N ALA A 419 13.47 16.76 1.63
CA ALA A 419 13.22 15.53 0.87
C ALA A 419 11.72 15.16 0.85
N ALA A 420 11.01 15.34 1.96
CA ALA A 420 9.58 15.10 2.04
C ALA A 420 8.78 16.04 1.13
N LEU A 421 9.10 17.34 1.13
CA LEU A 421 8.51 18.37 0.27
C LEU A 421 8.77 18.09 -1.21
N LEU A 422 10.00 17.71 -1.57
CA LEU A 422 10.36 17.32 -2.94
C LEU A 422 9.54 16.12 -3.41
N LEU A 423 9.37 15.11 -2.56
CA LEU A 423 8.54 13.94 -2.86
C LEU A 423 7.02 14.23 -2.77
N LEU A 424 6.60 15.34 -2.14
CA LEU A 424 5.20 15.76 -2.07
C LEU A 424 4.77 16.54 -3.30
N ARG A 425 5.73 17.06 -4.10
CA ARG A 425 5.45 17.69 -5.39
C ARG A 425 4.64 16.75 -6.27
N ARG A 426 3.66 17.35 -6.96
CA ARG A 426 2.69 16.66 -7.81
C ARG A 426 3.35 15.67 -8.79
N ASN A 427 4.39 16.11 -9.49
CA ASN A 427 5.11 15.29 -10.48
C ASN A 427 5.75 14.03 -9.88
N ALA A 428 6.37 14.16 -8.69
CA ALA A 428 6.95 13.02 -7.98
C ALA A 428 5.86 12.05 -7.49
N ARG A 429 4.75 12.59 -6.96
CA ARG A 429 3.60 11.80 -6.51
C ARG A 429 2.96 11.02 -7.65
N GLU A 430 2.64 11.69 -8.76
CA GLU A 430 2.08 11.07 -9.96
C GLU A 430 3.02 9.99 -10.50
N TRP A 431 4.32 10.25 -10.54
CA TRP A 431 5.31 9.24 -10.94
C TRP A 431 5.34 8.03 -10.00
N VAL A 432 5.33 8.23 -8.68
CA VAL A 432 5.30 7.14 -7.69
C VAL A 432 4.01 6.33 -7.80
N ASP A 433 2.86 7.00 -7.86
CA ASP A 433 1.55 6.36 -7.93
C ASP A 433 1.38 5.55 -9.22
N SER A 434 1.92 6.04 -10.33
CA SER A 434 1.90 5.35 -11.62
C SER A 434 2.71 4.03 -11.63
N ARG A 435 3.61 3.84 -10.66
CA ARG A 435 4.44 2.62 -10.53
C ARG A 435 3.86 1.60 -9.54
N LEU A 436 2.87 1.99 -8.70
CA LEU A 436 2.31 1.21 -7.58
C LEU A 436 1.04 0.40 -7.89
#